data_AF-A0A9D0W1Y8-F1
#
_entry.id   AF-A0A9D0W1Y8-F1
#
_cell.length_a   1.000
_cell.length_b   1.000
_cell.length_c   1.000
_cell.angle_alpha   90.00
_cell.angle_beta   90.00
_cell.angle_gamma   90.00
#
_symmetry.space_group_name_H-M   'P 1'
#
loop_
_entity.id
_entity.type
_entity.pdbx_description
1 polymer ?
#
loop_
_entity_poly.entity_id
_entity_poly.type
_entity_poly.pdbx_seq_one_letter_code
_entity_poly.pdbx_strand_id
1 'polypeptide(L)'
;MRRKACSTAGLLLALGLGSANGGEATPGAAFQYPQYDEVVAWVPAGKAATAAIAQGVVHIELYRARRHAADTLCDNGAPPHGRLVHRDGPYPVQLPAKTGKAWLYRLARVSSDRICNTTNATFLRTLSSFLPEWIVVRGANRKVAWRQGKAVTAGTTARLMVRR
;
A
#
# COMPACT_ATOMS: atom_id res chain seq x y z
N MET A 1 -59.93 3.21 35.22
CA MET A 1 -58.66 2.67 35.75
C MET A 1 -57.53 3.60 35.34
N ARG A 2 -56.76 4.11 36.31
CA ARG A 2 -55.64 5.07 36.15
C ARG A 2 -54.30 4.32 36.13
N ARG A 3 -53.29 4.96 35.51
CA ARG A 3 -51.80 4.82 35.61
C ARG A 3 -51.19 4.50 34.23
N LYS A 4 -50.04 5.04 33.78
CA LYS A 4 -49.08 6.04 34.27
C LYS A 4 -48.25 6.46 33.04
N ALA A 5 -48.02 7.76 32.84
CA ALA A 5 -47.09 8.26 31.83
C ALA A 5 -45.65 8.06 32.32
N CYS A 6 -44.81 7.43 31.50
CA CYS A 6 -43.38 7.30 31.75
C CYS A 6 -42.68 8.44 31.00
N SER A 7 -42.11 9.37 31.77
CA SER A 7 -41.33 10.49 31.29
C SER A 7 -39.88 10.04 31.14
N THR A 8 -39.41 9.88 29.91
CA THR A 8 -37.98 9.67 29.60
C THR A 8 -37.37 10.99 29.21
N ALA A 9 -36.49 11.49 30.08
CA ALA A 9 -35.60 12.61 29.81
C ALA A 9 -34.64 12.24 28.68
N GLY A 10 -34.81 12.87 27.51
CA GLY A 10 -33.89 12.77 26.38
C GLY A 10 -32.64 13.59 26.63
N LEU A 11 -31.53 12.89 26.87
CA LEU A 11 -30.18 13.43 27.01
C LEU A 11 -29.75 14.04 25.66
N LEU A 12 -29.65 15.37 25.59
CA LEU A 12 -29.07 16.09 24.46
C LEU A 12 -27.55 15.89 24.45
N LEU A 13 -27.08 14.94 23.64
CA LEU A 13 -25.67 14.80 23.29
C LEU A 13 -25.26 15.95 22.37
N ALA A 14 -24.49 16.89 22.91
CA ALA A 14 -23.82 17.94 22.17
C ALA A 14 -22.86 17.32 21.15
N LEU A 15 -23.20 17.42 19.86
CA LEU A 15 -22.29 17.13 18.75
C LEU A 15 -21.21 18.21 18.72
N GLY A 16 -20.08 17.91 19.37
CA GLY A 16 -18.85 18.65 19.16
C GLY A 16 -18.40 18.50 17.71
N LEU A 17 -18.60 19.55 16.92
CA LEU A 17 -17.94 19.76 15.63
C LEU A 17 -16.44 19.90 15.90
N GLY A 18 -15.74 18.77 15.94
CA GLY A 18 -14.28 18.77 15.90
C GLY A 18 -13.85 19.34 14.56
N SER A 19 -13.24 20.52 14.57
CA SER A 19 -12.46 21.05 13.45
C SER A 19 -11.46 20.00 13.01
N ALA A 20 -11.75 19.34 11.90
CA ALA A 20 -10.76 18.60 11.15
C ALA A 20 -9.75 19.62 10.63
N ASN A 21 -8.67 19.83 11.38
CA ASN A 21 -7.46 20.44 10.83
C ASN A 21 -7.00 19.54 9.69
N GLY A 22 -7.47 19.84 8.49
CA GLY A 22 -6.95 19.35 7.23
C GLY A 22 -5.57 19.95 7.04
N GLY A 23 -4.59 19.46 7.82
CA GLY A 23 -3.21 19.59 7.43
C GLY A 23 -3.08 18.84 6.11
N GLU A 24 -2.90 19.59 5.02
CA GLU A 24 -2.38 19.04 3.77
C GLU A 24 -1.13 18.25 4.14
N ALA A 25 -1.25 16.93 4.14
CA ALA A 25 -0.10 16.06 4.30
C ALA A 25 0.81 16.38 3.11
N THR A 26 1.86 17.15 3.35
CA THR A 26 2.92 17.40 2.38
C THR A 26 3.29 16.03 1.82
N PRO A 27 3.11 15.77 0.51
CA PRO A 27 3.35 14.46 -0.07
C PRO A 27 4.75 14.00 0.36
N GLY A 28 4.76 13.01 1.27
CA GLY A 28 5.90 12.71 2.10
C GLY A 28 7.15 12.52 1.26
N ALA A 29 8.26 13.07 1.76
CA ALA A 29 9.59 12.93 1.20
C ALA A 29 9.84 11.52 0.65
N ALA A 30 10.65 11.42 -0.41
CA ALA A 30 11.00 10.13 -1.00
C ALA A 30 11.41 9.16 0.12
N PHE A 31 10.84 7.95 0.11
CA PHE A 31 11.07 6.95 1.14
C PHE A 31 12.57 6.58 1.20
N GLN A 32 13.25 6.90 2.30
CA GLN A 32 14.71 6.80 2.43
C GLN A 32 15.14 5.56 3.22
N TYR A 33 14.66 4.39 2.83
CA TYR A 33 15.12 3.13 3.43
C TYR A 33 15.82 2.26 2.40
N PRO A 34 17.01 2.66 1.91
CA PRO A 34 17.71 1.91 0.88
C PRO A 34 18.03 0.48 1.34
N GLN A 35 18.19 0.21 2.63
CA GLN A 35 18.45 -1.13 3.16
C GLN A 35 17.24 -2.08 3.19
N TYR A 36 16.05 -1.62 2.83
CA TYR A 36 14.81 -2.41 2.92
C TYR A 36 14.16 -2.61 1.57
N ASP A 37 13.44 -3.72 1.44
CA ASP A 37 12.52 -3.93 0.33
C ASP A 37 11.32 -3.02 0.53
N GLU A 38 10.95 -2.31 -0.53
CA GLU A 38 9.87 -1.33 -0.51
C GLU A 38 8.71 -1.77 -1.39
N VAL A 39 7.50 -1.51 -0.90
CA VAL A 39 6.27 -1.57 -1.70
C VAL A 39 5.67 -0.17 -1.72
N VAL A 40 5.36 0.33 -2.92
CA VAL A 40 4.62 1.57 -3.11
C VAL A 40 3.34 1.27 -3.88
N ALA A 41 2.21 1.68 -3.33
CA ALA A 41 0.89 1.48 -3.92
C ALA A 41 0.15 2.81 -4.08
N TRP A 42 -0.45 3.02 -5.26
CA TRP A 42 -1.37 4.12 -5.56
C TRP A 42 -2.78 3.57 -5.79
N VAL A 43 -3.48 3.21 -4.72
CA VAL A 43 -4.78 2.54 -4.80
C VAL A 43 -5.80 3.49 -5.43
N PRO A 44 -6.34 3.21 -6.63
CA PRO A 44 -7.33 4.08 -7.26
C PRO A 44 -8.56 4.29 -6.37
N ALA A 45 -9.14 5.49 -6.36
CA ALA A 45 -10.32 5.78 -5.54
C ALA A 45 -11.50 4.82 -5.82
N GLY A 46 -11.65 4.35 -7.06
CA GLY A 46 -12.65 3.34 -7.43
C GLY A 46 -12.41 1.94 -6.82
N LYS A 47 -11.21 1.66 -6.29
CA LYS A 47 -10.90 0.40 -5.58
C LYS A 47 -11.03 0.52 -4.06
N ALA A 48 -11.00 1.73 -3.51
CA ALA A 48 -11.07 1.96 -2.07
C ALA A 48 -11.72 3.30 -1.74
N ALA A 49 -12.89 3.23 -1.10
CA ALA A 49 -13.62 4.42 -0.66
C ALA A 49 -12.94 5.15 0.51
N THR A 50 -12.13 4.45 1.31
CA THR A 50 -11.46 4.99 2.50
C THR A 50 -10.01 4.53 2.58
N ALA A 51 -9.19 5.24 3.37
CA ALA A 51 -7.81 4.86 3.65
C ALA A 51 -7.71 3.44 4.25
N ALA A 52 -8.62 3.08 5.16
CA ALA A 52 -8.64 1.74 5.77
C ALA A 52 -8.88 0.63 4.72
N ILE A 53 -9.80 0.87 3.78
CA ILE A 53 -10.04 -0.07 2.67
C ILE A 53 -8.82 -0.14 1.76
N ALA A 54 -8.19 1.00 1.44
CA ALA A 54 -6.99 1.03 0.61
C ALA A 54 -5.85 0.21 1.23
N GLN A 55 -5.61 0.37 2.54
CA GLN A 55 -4.65 -0.43 3.28
C GLN A 55 -4.97 -1.92 3.19
N GLY A 56 -6.23 -2.31 3.46
CA GLY A 56 -6.68 -3.70 3.39
C GLY A 56 -6.46 -4.32 2.01
N VAL A 57 -6.86 -3.60 0.95
CA VAL A 57 -6.66 -4.02 -0.44
C VAL A 57 -5.18 -4.28 -0.73
N VAL A 58 -4.27 -3.37 -0.33
CA VAL A 58 -2.83 -3.58 -0.56
C VAL A 58 -2.31 -4.84 0.15
N HIS A 59 -2.71 -5.08 1.41
CA HIS A 59 -2.26 -6.28 2.14
C HIS A 59 -2.81 -7.57 1.52
N ILE A 60 -4.06 -7.57 1.04
CA ILE A 60 -4.65 -8.72 0.34
C ILE A 60 -3.90 -9.01 -0.96
N GLU A 61 -3.66 -7.99 -1.79
CA GLU A 61 -2.93 -8.16 -3.06
C GLU A 61 -1.48 -8.63 -2.82
N LEU A 62 -0.80 -8.08 -1.81
CA LEU A 62 0.54 -8.52 -1.44
C LEU A 62 0.55 -9.96 -0.94
N TYR A 63 -0.43 -10.37 -0.13
CA TYR A 63 -0.54 -11.74 0.35
C TYR A 63 -0.74 -12.73 -0.81
N ARG A 64 -1.69 -12.46 -1.71
CA ARG A 64 -1.98 -13.29 -2.88
C ARG A 64 -0.76 -13.39 -3.80
N ALA A 65 -0.15 -12.26 -4.16
CA ALA A 65 1.01 -12.23 -5.04
C ALA A 65 2.20 -12.99 -4.44
N ARG A 66 2.44 -12.89 -3.12
CA ARG A 66 3.49 -13.66 -2.45
C ARG A 66 3.22 -15.14 -2.48
N ARG A 67 1.97 -15.56 -2.27
CA ARG A 67 1.61 -16.97 -2.33
C ARG A 67 1.90 -17.52 -3.72
N HIS A 68 1.44 -16.84 -4.77
CA HIS A 68 1.73 -17.26 -6.16
C HIS A 68 3.23 -17.24 -6.50
N ALA A 69 3.97 -16.24 -6.04
CA ALA A 69 5.42 -16.21 -6.23
C ALA A 69 6.14 -17.37 -5.53
N ALA A 70 5.69 -17.74 -4.32
CA ALA A 70 6.22 -18.88 -3.60
C ALA A 70 5.84 -20.21 -4.27
N ASP A 71 4.59 -20.37 -4.72
CA ASP A 71 4.19 -21.56 -5.47
C ASP A 71 5.02 -21.73 -6.76
N THR A 72 5.40 -20.61 -7.39
CA THR A 72 6.21 -20.58 -8.61
C THR A 72 7.70 -20.86 -8.36
N LEU A 73 8.26 -20.40 -7.24
CA LEU A 73 9.71 -20.39 -7.01
C LEU A 73 10.18 -21.37 -5.92
N CYS A 74 9.27 -21.88 -5.10
CA CYS A 74 9.57 -22.60 -3.86
C CYS A 74 8.93 -23.99 -3.79
N ASP A 75 8.45 -24.55 -4.90
CA ASP A 75 7.74 -25.84 -4.93
C ASP A 75 6.60 -25.90 -3.89
N ASN A 76 5.77 -24.84 -3.83
CA ASN A 76 4.70 -24.63 -2.84
C ASN A 76 5.16 -24.39 -1.38
N GLY A 77 6.46 -24.13 -1.18
CA GLY A 77 7.03 -23.74 0.11
C GLY A 77 6.42 -22.46 0.69
N ALA A 78 6.72 -22.20 1.97
CA ALA A 78 6.23 -21.01 2.65
C ALA A 78 6.79 -19.73 1.98
N PRO A 79 5.94 -18.73 1.66
CA PRO A 79 6.43 -17.47 1.13
C PRO A 79 7.34 -16.78 2.14
N PRO A 80 8.36 -16.04 1.71
CA PRO A 80 9.18 -15.27 2.64
C PRO A 80 8.32 -14.21 3.34
N HIS A 81 8.24 -14.32 4.66
CA HIS A 81 7.56 -13.36 5.52
C HIS A 81 8.57 -12.33 6.03
N GLY A 82 9.14 -11.53 5.13
CA GLY A 82 10.02 -10.42 5.52
C GLY A 82 9.34 -9.52 6.56
N ARG A 83 10.04 -9.21 7.66
CA ARG A 83 9.52 -8.40 8.77
C ARG A 83 9.17 -7.00 8.28
N LEU A 84 7.96 -6.53 8.59
CA LEU A 84 7.56 -5.13 8.35
C LEU A 84 8.36 -4.23 9.29
N VAL A 85 9.08 -3.25 8.72
CA VAL A 85 9.90 -2.31 9.49
C VAL A 85 9.34 -0.90 9.46
N HIS A 86 8.59 -0.55 8.42
CA HIS A 86 7.94 0.74 8.31
C HIS A 86 6.66 0.66 7.48
N ARG A 87 5.71 1.53 7.82
CA ARG A 87 4.45 1.73 7.11
C ARG A 87 4.14 3.22 7.09
N ASP A 88 3.77 3.74 5.93
CA ASP A 88 3.41 5.14 5.72
C ASP A 88 2.15 5.25 4.85
N GLY A 89 1.17 6.05 5.30
CA GLY A 89 -0.16 6.16 4.69
C GLY A 89 -1.15 5.06 5.14
N PRO A 90 -2.30 4.90 4.44
CA PRO A 90 -2.61 5.55 3.16
C PRO A 90 -3.04 7.01 3.25
N TYR A 91 -2.53 7.88 2.37
CA TYR A 91 -2.94 9.28 2.26
C TYR A 91 -3.60 9.56 0.89
N PRO A 92 -4.57 10.47 0.81
CA PRO A 92 -5.15 10.86 -0.47
C PRO A 92 -4.08 11.58 -1.31
N VAL A 93 -3.98 11.21 -2.59
CA VAL A 93 -3.10 11.85 -3.57
C VAL A 93 -3.85 12.05 -4.88
N GLN A 94 -3.48 13.11 -5.59
CA GLN A 94 -3.92 13.36 -6.96
C GLN A 94 -2.85 12.84 -7.92
N LEU A 95 -3.19 11.84 -8.74
CA LEU A 95 -2.33 11.40 -9.84
C LEU A 95 -2.48 12.38 -11.03
N PRO A 96 -1.58 12.36 -12.03
CA PRO A 96 -1.73 13.15 -13.25
C PRO A 96 -3.13 13.04 -13.85
N ALA A 97 -3.52 14.10 -14.58
CA ALA A 97 -4.89 14.40 -15.00
C ALA A 97 -5.71 13.23 -15.58
N LYS A 98 -5.07 12.17 -16.10
CA LYS A 98 -5.74 10.98 -16.66
C LYS A 98 -6.03 9.85 -15.67
N THR A 99 -5.41 9.83 -14.49
CA THR A 99 -5.45 8.67 -13.57
C THR A 99 -6.33 8.92 -12.33
N GLY A 100 -6.69 10.18 -12.06
CA GLY A 100 -7.65 10.53 -11.01
C GLY A 100 -7.12 10.50 -9.58
N LYS A 101 -8.04 10.47 -8.61
CA LYS A 101 -7.73 10.39 -7.17
C LYS A 101 -7.28 8.99 -6.78
N ALA A 102 -6.29 8.90 -5.90
CA ALA A 102 -5.79 7.63 -5.38
C ALA A 102 -5.38 7.74 -3.90
N TRP A 103 -5.10 6.60 -3.28
CA TRP A 103 -4.48 6.50 -1.96
C TRP A 103 -3.04 6.05 -2.10
N LEU A 104 -2.09 6.87 -1.65
CA LEU A 104 -0.68 6.50 -1.59
C LEU A 104 -0.40 5.72 -0.31
N TYR A 105 0.13 4.51 -0.43
CA TYR A 105 0.53 3.66 0.69
C TYR A 105 1.91 3.07 0.45
N ARG A 106 2.78 3.14 1.47
CA ARG A 106 4.17 2.67 1.38
C ARG A 106 4.49 1.70 2.51
N LEU A 107 5.25 0.66 2.20
CA LEU A 107 5.73 -0.33 3.15
C LEU A 107 7.24 -0.54 2.98
N ALA A 108 7.96 -0.68 4.08
CA ALA A 108 9.33 -1.18 4.10
C ALA A 108 9.38 -2.54 4.80
N ARG A 109 10.17 -3.47 4.27
CA ARG A 109 10.41 -4.78 4.88
C ARG A 109 11.88 -5.17 4.85
N VAL A 110 12.28 -5.97 5.83
CA VAL A 110 13.62 -6.60 5.82
C VAL A 110 13.75 -7.47 4.58
N SER A 111 14.78 -7.20 3.77
CA SER A 111 15.16 -8.03 2.63
C SER A 111 15.60 -9.41 3.12
N SER A 112 15.22 -10.46 2.39
CA SER A 112 15.74 -11.80 2.61
C SER A 112 16.74 -12.12 1.51
N ASP A 113 17.99 -12.38 1.88
CA ASP A 113 19.07 -12.57 0.90
C ASP A 113 18.91 -13.85 0.06
N ARG A 114 18.21 -14.85 0.61
CA ARG A 114 17.94 -16.13 -0.04
C ARG A 114 16.50 -16.56 0.19
N ILE A 115 15.78 -16.83 -0.90
CA ILE A 115 14.38 -17.26 -0.88
C ILE A 115 14.32 -18.51 -1.75
N CYS A 116 14.14 -19.69 -1.15
CA CYS A 116 13.93 -20.94 -1.89
C CYS A 116 14.95 -21.18 -3.02
N ASN A 117 16.25 -21.06 -2.72
CA ASN A 117 17.34 -21.15 -3.69
C ASN A 117 17.38 -20.08 -4.79
N THR A 118 16.50 -19.07 -4.75
CA THR A 118 16.56 -17.90 -5.64
C THR A 118 17.07 -16.65 -4.94
N THR A 119 17.37 -15.64 -5.74
CA THR A 119 17.78 -14.31 -5.26
C THR A 119 16.57 -13.45 -4.94
N ASN A 120 16.73 -12.48 -4.04
CA ASN A 120 15.68 -11.50 -3.77
C ASN A 120 15.22 -10.75 -5.04
N ALA A 121 16.14 -10.46 -5.96
CA ALA A 121 15.81 -9.81 -7.23
C ALA A 121 14.86 -10.67 -8.09
N THR A 122 15.12 -11.98 -8.18
CA THR A 122 14.25 -12.92 -8.89
C THR A 122 12.89 -13.02 -8.19
N PHE A 123 12.88 -13.13 -6.87
CA PHE A 123 11.65 -13.18 -6.09
C PHE A 123 10.79 -11.93 -6.28
N LEU A 124 11.35 -10.73 -6.14
CA LEU A 124 10.61 -9.47 -6.31
C LEU A 124 10.12 -9.27 -7.74
N ARG A 125 10.88 -9.70 -8.75
CA ARG A 125 10.42 -9.70 -10.14
C ARG A 125 9.19 -10.59 -10.31
N THR A 126 9.24 -11.83 -9.84
CA THR A 126 8.10 -12.78 -9.91
C THR A 126 6.92 -12.33 -9.06
N LEU A 127 7.16 -11.81 -7.86
CA LEU A 127 6.13 -11.18 -7.03
C LEU A 127 5.40 -10.08 -7.81
N SER A 128 6.17 -9.22 -8.49
CA SER A 128 5.61 -8.09 -9.24
C SER A 128 4.74 -8.50 -10.43
N SER A 129 4.92 -9.69 -11.01
CA SER A 129 4.06 -10.15 -12.12
C SER A 129 2.66 -10.55 -11.66
N PHE A 130 2.48 -10.82 -10.36
CA PHE A 130 1.18 -11.11 -9.77
C PHE A 130 0.54 -9.90 -9.07
N LEU A 131 1.28 -8.80 -8.92
CA LEU A 131 0.77 -7.57 -8.32
C LEU A 131 0.08 -6.70 -9.36
N PRO A 132 -1.04 -6.02 -9.04
CA PRO A 132 -1.70 -5.12 -9.95
C PRO A 132 -0.82 -3.91 -10.33
N GLU A 133 -1.12 -3.27 -11.47
CA GLU A 133 -0.29 -2.19 -12.04
C GLU A 133 -0.08 -0.97 -11.14
N TRP A 134 -0.98 -0.76 -10.18
CA TRP A 134 -0.89 0.34 -9.22
C TRP A 134 0.01 0.01 -8.01
N ILE A 135 0.65 -1.16 -7.98
CA ILE A 135 1.69 -1.53 -7.00
C ILE A 135 3.05 -1.68 -7.68
N VAL A 136 4.06 -1.10 -7.06
CA VAL A 136 5.48 -1.23 -7.45
C VAL A 136 6.25 -1.80 -6.27
N VAL A 137 7.20 -2.69 -6.54
CA VAL A 137 8.12 -3.22 -5.54
C VAL A 137 9.56 -2.88 -5.88
N ARG A 138 10.38 -2.59 -4.89
CA ARG A 138 11.80 -2.25 -5.06
C ARG A 138 12.61 -3.03 -4.04
N GLY A 139 13.71 -3.64 -4.49
CA GLY A 139 14.61 -4.35 -3.60
C GLY A 139 15.54 -3.41 -2.84
N ALA A 140 16.00 -3.85 -1.68
CA ALA A 140 17.05 -3.17 -0.92
C ALA A 140 18.29 -2.89 -1.79
N ASN A 141 18.81 -1.66 -1.71
CA ASN A 141 19.98 -1.13 -2.39
C ASN A 141 19.91 -1.21 -3.93
N ARG A 142 18.70 -1.33 -4.49
CA ARG A 142 18.49 -1.40 -5.95
C ARG A 142 17.92 -0.10 -6.50
N LYS A 143 18.50 0.35 -7.62
CA LYS A 143 17.97 1.44 -8.45
C LYS A 143 16.76 1.02 -9.31
N VAL A 144 16.57 -0.29 -9.45
CA VAL A 144 15.51 -0.91 -10.25
C VAL A 144 14.33 -1.24 -9.36
N ALA A 145 13.15 -0.79 -9.76
CA ALA A 145 11.89 -1.27 -9.22
C ALA A 145 11.21 -2.19 -10.23
N TRP A 146 10.23 -2.97 -9.78
CA TRP A 146 9.50 -3.93 -10.58
C TRP A 146 8.01 -3.64 -10.52
N ARG A 147 7.38 -3.74 -11.69
CA ARG A 147 5.92 -3.64 -11.85
C ARG A 147 5.49 -4.60 -12.93
N GLN A 148 4.52 -5.47 -12.64
CA GLN A 148 3.97 -6.40 -13.63
C GLN A 148 5.07 -7.23 -14.31
N GLY A 149 6.08 -7.67 -13.53
CA GLY A 149 7.22 -8.45 -14.01
C GLY A 149 8.29 -7.64 -14.76
N LYS A 150 8.07 -6.35 -15.02
CA LYS A 150 8.96 -5.50 -15.82
C LYS A 150 9.76 -4.56 -14.94
N ALA A 151 11.04 -4.38 -15.29
CA ALA A 151 11.90 -3.40 -14.65
C ALA A 151 11.42 -1.98 -14.98
N VAL A 152 11.25 -1.15 -13.97
CA VAL A 152 10.97 0.28 -14.10
C VAL A 152 12.08 1.06 -13.38
N THR A 153 12.58 2.10 -14.03
CA THR A 153 13.57 3.00 -13.41
C THR A 153 12.90 3.82 -12.33
N ALA A 154 13.57 4.02 -11.19
CA ALA A 154 13.01 4.79 -10.06
C ALA A 154 12.52 6.20 -10.46
N GLY A 155 13.19 6.84 -11.43
CA GLY A 155 12.76 8.12 -12.01
C GLY A 155 11.50 8.02 -12.88
N THR A 156 11.19 6.85 -13.45
CA THR A 156 9.96 6.59 -14.21
C THR A 156 8.78 6.37 -13.29
N THR A 157 8.99 5.81 -12.10
CA THR A 157 7.93 5.73 -11.08
C THR A 157 7.44 7.12 -10.72
N ALA A 158 8.34 8.10 -10.56
CA ALA A 158 8.03 9.51 -10.38
C ALA A 158 7.54 10.22 -11.67
N ARG A 159 8.09 9.92 -12.86
CA ARG A 159 7.70 10.56 -14.13
C ARG A 159 6.41 10.06 -14.75
N LEU A 160 5.96 8.84 -14.44
CA LEU A 160 4.58 8.44 -14.70
C LEU A 160 3.58 9.29 -13.91
N MET A 161 4.07 10.13 -12.98
CA MET A 161 3.30 11.12 -12.22
C MET A 161 3.47 12.57 -12.73
N VAL A 162 4.21 12.82 -13.82
CA VAL A 162 4.39 14.18 -14.39
C VAL A 162 4.51 14.09 -15.92
N ARG A 163 3.42 13.75 -16.61
CA ARG A 163 3.24 14.27 -17.97
C ARG A 163 2.13 15.30 -17.91
N ARG A 164 2.53 16.57 -17.94
CA ARG A 164 1.64 17.71 -18.22
C ARG A 164 1.12 17.57 -19.65
#